data_AF-A0AAV4RER9-F1
#
_entry.id   AF-A0AAV4RER9-F1
#
_cell.length_a   1.000
_cell.length_b   1.000
_cell.length_c   1.000
_cell.angle_alpha   90.00
_cell.angle_beta   90.00
_cell.angle_gamma   90.00
#
_symmetry.space_group_name_H-M   'P 1'
#
loop_
_entity.id
_entity.type
_entity.pdbx_description
1 polymer ?
#
loop_
_entity_poly.entity_id
_entity_poly.type
_entity_poly.pdbx_seq_one_letter_code
_entity_poly.pdbx_strand_id
1 'polypeptide(L)'
;MNKIETMTYLSDSCRFRFTKMAGYLNSVTCQFTCHLSSILVQANKMHPSQKKCCFSYSVQALDIIDYEKRCRRHLSSYAPNVEWALLSLECLIEECKIRTDLNGIEYNFHPLLNFLKSLPMVLPFETDNITLVTKLKYLYFKRKLCTILKDNLFDEYISLLKKVLKTSTRRSEVENIVRKFFKVCSVVKPQTELISEEIRQYEFIAELLKLCFEANIQDSHLVTTLVQMAIDRNLIELLDSRYVSQPMYPQGFFNYILEHVTKERFDIVSYANDHPRTLWEFSRNFSVVNAVSFGNMERLVILLKYGFEVFPESEIMKSGHKYPHIKEIIPKGHRMVLHIISAMRSINTIIMNSTHIYSNDWITLTNDQKECFRFIWRAVEDPYVKQAEMGLSITAEYFHLARRGVLNPVRYEENTKSSILYEMCFTDMTLGAKQPRSLKHLCKIKIRKSLYESWNLPKGIFRLGLPKILEMYLNLEWDK
;
A
#
# COMPACT_ATOMS: atom_id res chain seq x y z
N MET A 1 24.24 67.45 -4.87
CA MET A 1 24.71 67.99 -6.16
C MET A 1 24.58 66.89 -7.21
N ASN A 2 23.95 67.24 -8.35
CA ASN A 2 23.83 66.50 -9.63
C ASN A 2 23.00 65.20 -9.59
N LYS A 3 21.71 65.11 -9.98
CA LYS A 3 20.87 65.65 -11.09
C LYS A 3 21.06 64.88 -12.42
N ILE A 4 19.91 64.44 -13.00
CA ILE A 4 19.61 64.18 -14.45
C ILE A 4 20.00 62.76 -14.98
N GLU A 5 19.24 61.95 -15.77
CA GLU A 5 17.97 62.04 -16.54
C GLU A 5 17.38 60.62 -16.84
N THR A 6 16.04 60.51 -16.76
CA THR A 6 15.03 59.87 -17.65
C THR A 6 15.35 58.70 -18.61
N MET A 7 14.52 57.64 -18.58
CA MET A 7 13.58 57.33 -19.69
C MET A 7 12.52 56.26 -19.34
N THR A 8 11.27 56.70 -19.35
CA THR A 8 10.02 55.95 -19.47
C THR A 8 9.82 55.41 -20.90
N TYR A 9 9.35 54.17 -21.05
CA TYR A 9 8.44 53.79 -22.15
C TYR A 9 7.41 52.76 -21.68
N LEU A 10 6.16 53.06 -22.02
CA LEU A 10 4.92 52.32 -21.79
C LEU A 10 4.86 50.99 -22.55
N SER A 11 4.18 49.99 -21.98
CA SER A 11 3.00 49.41 -22.63
C SER A 11 2.12 48.66 -21.61
N ASP A 12 1.10 49.35 -21.12
CA ASP A 12 -0.11 48.76 -20.54
C ASP A 12 -0.94 48.12 -21.64
N SER A 13 -0.94 46.79 -21.74
CA SER A 13 -2.02 46.06 -22.46
C SER A 13 -2.26 44.61 -22.05
N CYS A 14 -1.43 44.00 -21.18
CA CYS A 14 -1.57 42.57 -20.84
C CYS A 14 -2.11 42.24 -19.44
N ARG A 15 -2.35 43.22 -18.54
CA ARG A 15 -2.80 42.93 -17.16
C ARG A 15 -4.31 42.97 -16.92
N PHE A 16 -5.12 43.41 -17.89
CA PHE A 16 -6.57 43.56 -17.68
C PHE A 16 -7.44 42.37 -18.15
N ARG A 17 -6.84 41.29 -18.69
CA ARG A 17 -7.61 40.11 -19.16
C ARG A 17 -7.49 38.84 -18.31
N PHE A 18 -6.58 38.76 -17.34
CA PHE A 18 -6.43 37.55 -16.51
C PHE A 18 -7.19 37.57 -15.18
N THR A 19 -7.47 38.75 -14.63
CA THR A 19 -8.22 38.89 -13.35
C THR A 19 -9.74 38.73 -13.51
N LYS A 20 -10.30 38.97 -14.70
CA LYS A 20 -11.74 38.79 -14.96
C LYS A 20 -12.15 37.33 -15.18
N MET A 21 -11.21 36.46 -15.59
CA MET A 21 -11.46 35.04 -15.85
C MET A 21 -11.32 34.17 -14.59
N ALA A 22 -10.44 34.54 -13.66
CA ALA A 22 -10.33 33.91 -12.35
C ALA A 22 -11.54 34.25 -11.43
N GLY A 23 -12.07 35.47 -11.52
CA GLY A 23 -13.28 35.87 -10.77
C GLY A 23 -14.55 35.13 -11.20
N TYR A 24 -14.71 34.84 -12.50
CA TYR A 24 -15.87 34.10 -13.04
C TYR A 24 -15.78 32.58 -12.78
N LEU A 25 -14.57 32.01 -12.78
CA LEU A 25 -14.37 30.60 -12.46
C LEU A 25 -14.58 30.31 -10.98
N ASN A 26 -14.19 31.23 -10.07
CA ASN A 26 -14.43 31.08 -8.64
C ASN A 26 -15.88 31.34 -8.22
N SER A 27 -16.65 32.18 -8.93
CA SER A 27 -18.07 32.41 -8.59
C SER A 27 -18.96 31.22 -8.97
N VAL A 28 -18.64 30.51 -10.06
CA VAL A 28 -19.43 29.36 -10.55
C VAL A 28 -19.12 28.07 -9.80
N THR A 29 -17.86 27.82 -9.42
CA THR A 29 -17.53 26.69 -8.53
C THR A 29 -18.08 26.91 -7.13
N CYS A 30 -17.99 28.13 -6.56
CA CYS A 30 -18.49 28.44 -5.23
C CYS A 30 -20.03 28.39 -5.14
N GLN A 31 -20.76 28.75 -6.21
CA GLN A 31 -22.21 28.59 -6.27
C GLN A 31 -22.66 27.13 -6.35
N PHE A 32 -21.89 26.26 -7.02
CA PHE A 32 -22.20 24.82 -7.10
C PHE A 32 -21.89 24.09 -5.78
N THR A 33 -20.79 24.41 -5.09
CA THR A 33 -20.46 23.81 -3.79
C THR A 33 -21.33 24.32 -2.65
N CYS A 34 -21.74 25.61 -2.64
CA CYS A 34 -22.68 26.14 -1.63
C CYS A 34 -24.09 25.53 -1.75
N HIS A 35 -24.53 25.13 -2.95
CA HIS A 35 -25.86 24.53 -3.13
C HIS A 35 -25.88 23.03 -2.78
N LEU A 36 -24.81 22.29 -3.07
CA LEU A 36 -24.65 20.88 -2.65
C LEU A 36 -24.53 20.73 -1.13
N SER A 37 -23.90 21.69 -0.46
CA SER A 37 -23.75 21.69 1.01
C SER A 37 -25.05 22.04 1.76
N SER A 38 -25.93 22.89 1.20
CA SER A 38 -27.25 23.14 1.81
C SER A 38 -28.20 21.94 1.70
N ILE A 39 -28.06 21.14 0.63
CA ILE A 39 -28.84 19.90 0.41
C ILE A 39 -28.41 18.81 1.40
N LEU A 40 -27.11 18.68 1.69
CA LEU A 40 -26.58 17.72 2.66
C LEU A 40 -26.94 18.04 4.13
N VAL A 41 -27.15 19.32 4.47
CA VAL A 41 -27.57 19.73 5.84
C VAL A 41 -29.06 19.46 6.09
N GLN A 42 -29.91 19.46 5.07
CA GLN A 42 -31.34 19.11 5.20
C GLN A 42 -31.58 17.59 5.31
N ALA A 43 -30.72 16.75 4.74
CA ALA A 43 -30.83 15.29 4.82
C ALA A 43 -30.57 14.71 6.23
N ASN A 44 -29.88 15.45 7.11
CA ASN A 44 -29.50 14.99 8.46
C ASN A 44 -30.58 15.22 9.55
N LYS A 45 -31.81 15.65 9.18
CA LYS A 45 -32.88 15.95 10.15
C LYS A 45 -34.07 14.97 10.19
N MET A 46 -34.00 13.79 9.57
CA MET A 46 -35.11 12.82 9.61
C MET A 46 -34.83 11.59 10.47
N HIS A 47 -35.69 11.40 11.48
CA HIS A 47 -35.72 10.35 12.51
C HIS A 47 -36.25 8.99 11.95
N PRO A 48 -36.22 7.88 12.72
CA PRO A 48 -35.76 6.58 12.25
C PRO A 48 -36.87 5.54 12.46
N SER A 49 -37.81 5.42 11.53
CA SER A 49 -38.81 4.38 11.65
C SER A 49 -39.35 3.99 10.28
N GLN A 50 -38.68 3.04 9.63
CA GLN A 50 -39.31 1.88 8.98
C GLN A 50 -38.24 1.00 8.33
N LYS A 51 -37.95 -0.12 8.98
CA LYS A 51 -37.28 -1.28 8.39
C LYS A 51 -38.29 -2.05 7.54
N LYS A 52 -38.01 -2.26 6.25
CA LYS A 52 -38.24 -3.53 5.54
C LYS A 52 -37.49 -3.54 4.20
N CYS A 53 -36.77 -4.64 3.99
CA CYS A 53 -35.93 -4.92 2.83
C CYS A 53 -36.66 -4.77 1.49
N CYS A 54 -36.16 -3.88 0.64
CA CYS A 54 -36.05 -4.02 -0.82
C CYS A 54 -35.08 -2.93 -1.29
N PHE A 55 -33.87 -3.28 -1.74
CA PHE A 55 -32.95 -2.30 -2.33
C PHE A 55 -33.26 -2.16 -3.82
N SER A 56 -34.36 -1.47 -4.13
CA SER A 56 -34.47 -0.73 -5.39
C SER A 56 -33.89 0.66 -5.14
N TYR A 57 -32.62 0.88 -5.49
CA TYR A 57 -32.16 2.26 -5.65
C TYR A 57 -32.76 2.77 -6.96
N SER A 58 -33.98 3.31 -6.87
CA SER A 58 -34.50 4.15 -7.94
C SER A 58 -33.72 5.46 -7.92
N VAL A 59 -33.57 6.06 -9.10
CA VAL A 59 -32.99 7.40 -9.33
C VAL A 59 -33.67 8.50 -8.47
N GLN A 60 -34.77 8.18 -7.78
CA GLN A 60 -35.46 9.04 -6.81
C GLN A 60 -34.60 9.43 -5.59
N ALA A 61 -33.56 8.66 -5.25
CA ALA A 61 -32.68 9.00 -4.11
C ALA A 61 -31.82 10.27 -4.32
N LEU A 62 -31.84 10.87 -5.51
CA LEU A 62 -31.15 12.12 -5.81
C LEU A 62 -32.00 13.39 -5.60
N ASP A 63 -33.26 13.28 -5.16
CA ASP A 63 -34.20 14.41 -4.92
C ASP A 63 -34.22 15.47 -6.05
N ILE A 64 -34.12 15.02 -7.30
CA ILE A 64 -34.17 15.88 -8.52
C ILE A 64 -35.59 15.84 -9.12
N ILE A 65 -36.62 15.44 -8.40
CA ILE A 65 -37.88 15.02 -9.04
C ILE A 65 -38.64 16.18 -9.70
N ASP A 66 -38.45 17.43 -9.29
CA ASP A 66 -39.05 18.59 -9.99
C ASP A 66 -38.06 19.37 -10.87
N TYR A 67 -36.76 19.16 -10.68
CA TYR A 67 -35.71 19.74 -11.54
C TYR A 67 -35.45 18.88 -12.78
N GLU A 68 -35.73 17.58 -12.75
CA GLU A 68 -35.40 16.63 -13.82
C GLU A 68 -36.13 16.97 -15.12
N LYS A 69 -37.40 17.40 -15.07
CA LYS A 69 -38.17 17.73 -16.27
C LYS A 69 -37.77 19.08 -16.88
N ARG A 70 -37.39 20.06 -16.05
CA ARG A 70 -36.92 21.38 -16.51
C ARG A 70 -35.45 21.34 -16.94
N CYS A 71 -34.57 20.67 -16.20
CA CYS A 71 -33.19 20.43 -16.63
C CYS A 71 -33.12 19.50 -17.83
N ARG A 72 -33.95 18.44 -17.96
CA ARG A 72 -34.01 17.64 -19.19
C ARG A 72 -34.37 18.53 -20.36
N ARG A 73 -35.43 19.34 -20.29
CA ARG A 73 -35.83 20.27 -21.38
C ARG A 73 -34.79 21.36 -21.66
N HIS A 74 -34.13 21.88 -20.63
CA HIS A 74 -33.09 22.89 -20.76
C HIS A 74 -31.77 22.32 -21.32
N LEU A 75 -31.38 21.11 -20.93
CA LEU A 75 -30.20 20.41 -21.44
C LEU A 75 -30.45 19.78 -22.82
N SER A 76 -31.64 19.28 -23.12
CA SER A 76 -32.00 18.78 -24.47
C SER A 76 -32.13 19.91 -25.49
N SER A 77 -32.55 21.11 -25.08
CA SER A 77 -32.59 22.29 -25.97
C SER A 77 -31.23 22.94 -26.24
N TYR A 78 -30.24 22.79 -25.33
CA TYR A 78 -28.91 23.41 -25.47
C TYR A 78 -27.74 22.43 -25.68
N ALA A 79 -27.95 21.13 -25.44
CA ALA A 79 -26.95 20.09 -25.55
C ALA A 79 -27.61 18.72 -25.83
N PRO A 80 -28.20 18.49 -27.02
CA PRO A 80 -28.81 17.22 -27.44
C PRO A 80 -27.89 15.99 -27.27
N ASN A 81 -26.58 16.21 -27.17
CA ASN A 81 -25.58 15.18 -26.93
C ASN A 81 -25.50 14.68 -25.48
N VAL A 82 -26.00 15.44 -24.50
CA VAL A 82 -26.14 15.01 -23.10
C VAL A 82 -27.34 14.08 -22.94
N GLU A 83 -28.43 14.35 -23.65
CA GLU A 83 -29.58 13.45 -23.76
C GLU A 83 -29.17 12.11 -24.39
N TRP A 84 -28.38 12.15 -25.47
CA TRP A 84 -27.81 10.93 -26.06
C TRP A 84 -26.91 10.16 -25.10
N ALA A 85 -26.08 10.84 -24.30
CA ALA A 85 -25.25 10.20 -23.29
C ALA A 85 -26.08 9.57 -22.17
N LEU A 86 -27.16 10.22 -21.73
CA LEU A 86 -28.10 9.70 -20.73
C LEU A 86 -28.90 8.50 -21.26
N LEU A 87 -29.38 8.55 -22.49
CA LEU A 87 -30.05 7.42 -23.15
C LEU A 87 -29.10 6.23 -23.36
N SER A 88 -27.83 6.51 -23.70
CA SER A 88 -26.78 5.50 -23.82
C SER A 88 -26.47 4.85 -22.46
N LEU A 89 -26.47 5.64 -21.40
CA LEU A 89 -26.33 5.18 -20.01
C LEU A 89 -27.51 4.31 -19.56
N GLU A 90 -28.74 4.73 -19.85
CA GLU A 90 -29.96 3.98 -19.51
C GLU A 90 -30.01 2.64 -20.26
N CYS A 91 -29.70 2.63 -21.57
CA CYS A 91 -29.56 1.37 -22.32
C CYS A 91 -28.46 0.48 -21.75
N LEU A 92 -27.34 1.05 -21.32
CA LEU A 92 -26.24 0.30 -20.71
C LEU A 92 -26.66 -0.36 -19.39
N ILE A 93 -27.37 0.38 -18.54
CA ILE A 93 -27.86 -0.10 -17.26
C ILE A 93 -28.86 -1.25 -17.47
N GLU A 94 -29.79 -1.12 -18.42
CA GLU A 94 -30.75 -2.19 -18.73
C GLU A 94 -30.09 -3.41 -19.35
N GLU A 95 -29.14 -3.24 -20.27
CA GLU A 95 -28.37 -4.36 -20.83
C GLU A 95 -27.52 -5.06 -19.76
N CYS A 96 -26.94 -4.30 -18.82
CA CYS A 96 -26.23 -4.84 -17.67
C CYS A 96 -27.18 -5.68 -16.79
N LYS A 97 -28.36 -5.14 -16.41
CA LYS A 97 -29.37 -5.83 -15.59
C LYS A 97 -29.90 -7.12 -16.23
N ILE A 98 -30.27 -7.08 -17.51
CA ILE A 98 -30.79 -8.23 -18.26
C ILE A 98 -29.77 -9.38 -18.26
N ARG A 99 -28.48 -9.05 -18.30
CA ARG A 99 -27.40 -10.03 -18.28
C ARG A 99 -27.04 -10.52 -16.89
N THR A 100 -27.28 -9.73 -15.84
CA THR A 100 -27.16 -10.16 -14.44
C THR A 100 -28.21 -11.21 -14.07
N ASP A 101 -29.43 -11.08 -14.61
CA ASP A 101 -30.56 -11.93 -14.25
C ASP A 101 -30.52 -13.31 -14.94
N LEU A 102 -29.78 -13.46 -16.05
CA LEU A 102 -29.95 -14.62 -16.92
C LEU A 102 -29.01 -15.80 -16.69
N ASN A 103 -27.89 -15.69 -15.98
CA ASN A 103 -27.09 -16.87 -15.62
C ASN A 103 -26.10 -16.59 -14.49
N GLY A 104 -26.12 -17.43 -13.47
CA GLY A 104 -25.11 -17.47 -12.42
C GLY A 104 -23.69 -17.44 -12.99
N ILE A 105 -23.10 -16.25 -12.97
CA ILE A 105 -21.66 -15.96 -13.09
C ILE A 105 -21.04 -16.30 -14.46
N GLU A 106 -21.46 -15.65 -15.54
CA GLU A 106 -20.55 -15.26 -16.64
C GLU A 106 -20.94 -13.89 -17.20
N TYR A 107 -20.38 -12.84 -16.60
CA TYR A 107 -20.41 -11.51 -17.23
C TYR A 107 -19.51 -11.53 -18.47
N ASN A 108 -20.11 -11.70 -19.65
CA ASN A 108 -19.42 -11.46 -20.90
C ASN A 108 -19.26 -9.94 -21.08
N PHE A 109 -18.10 -9.40 -20.70
CA PHE A 109 -17.74 -7.99 -20.87
C PHE A 109 -17.58 -7.57 -22.34
N HIS A 110 -17.54 -8.51 -23.28
CA HIS A 110 -17.22 -8.21 -24.67
C HIS A 110 -18.20 -7.22 -25.33
N PRO A 111 -19.52 -7.32 -25.09
CA PRO A 111 -20.47 -6.35 -25.64
C PRO A 111 -20.45 -4.99 -24.92
N LEU A 112 -20.21 -4.95 -23.60
CA LEU A 112 -19.97 -3.69 -22.87
C LEU A 112 -18.72 -2.99 -23.41
N LEU A 113 -17.65 -3.73 -23.65
CA LEU A 113 -16.42 -3.21 -24.23
C LEU A 113 -16.63 -2.71 -25.66
N ASN A 114 -17.41 -3.44 -26.47
CA ASN A 114 -17.76 -3.03 -27.83
C ASN A 114 -18.66 -1.80 -27.84
N PHE A 115 -19.58 -1.69 -26.88
CA PHE A 115 -20.41 -0.50 -26.69
C PHE A 115 -19.58 0.72 -26.27
N LEU A 116 -18.66 0.56 -25.31
CA LEU A 116 -17.74 1.61 -24.90
C LEU A 116 -16.78 2.03 -26.03
N LYS A 117 -16.42 1.08 -26.92
CA LYS A 117 -15.66 1.35 -28.15
C LYS A 117 -16.50 2.01 -29.24
N SER A 118 -17.79 1.69 -29.33
CA SER A 118 -18.72 2.25 -30.32
C SER A 118 -19.29 3.61 -29.92
N LEU A 119 -19.17 3.99 -28.64
CA LEU A 119 -19.36 5.35 -28.17
C LEU A 119 -18.41 6.27 -28.97
N PRO A 120 -18.94 7.13 -29.86
CA PRO A 120 -18.15 7.81 -30.88
C PRO A 120 -16.86 8.41 -30.28
N MET A 121 -15.70 8.06 -30.84
CA MET A 121 -14.44 8.78 -30.54
C MET A 121 -14.53 10.23 -31.00
N VAL A 122 -15.36 10.44 -32.02
CA VAL A 122 -15.67 11.73 -32.61
C VAL A 122 -17.18 11.74 -32.72
N LEU A 123 -17.87 12.46 -31.83
CA LEU A 123 -19.18 13.00 -32.20
C LEU A 123 -18.95 13.73 -33.53
N PRO A 124 -19.76 13.52 -34.57
CA PRO A 124 -19.70 14.32 -35.78
C PRO A 124 -20.13 15.74 -35.38
N PHE A 125 -19.20 16.46 -34.78
CA PHE A 125 -19.28 17.89 -34.56
C PHE A 125 -18.99 18.50 -35.93
N GLU A 126 -19.86 19.36 -36.42
CA GLU A 126 -19.50 20.30 -37.47
C GLU A 126 -18.25 21.06 -37.00
N THR A 127 -17.12 20.74 -37.62
CA THR A 127 -15.80 20.78 -36.97
C THR A 127 -15.16 22.15 -36.79
N ASP A 128 -15.78 23.23 -37.30
CA ASP A 128 -15.03 24.46 -37.53
C ASP A 128 -15.17 25.53 -36.44
N ASN A 129 -16.14 25.43 -35.52
CA ASN A 129 -16.45 26.51 -34.56
C ASN A 129 -16.37 26.15 -33.07
N ILE A 130 -15.99 24.92 -32.72
CA ILE A 130 -15.92 24.50 -31.31
C ILE A 130 -14.50 24.72 -30.77
N THR A 131 -14.38 25.60 -29.77
CA THR A 131 -13.10 25.89 -29.11
C THR A 131 -12.44 24.63 -28.56
N LEU A 132 -11.09 24.57 -28.63
CA LEU A 132 -10.26 23.49 -28.06
C LEU A 132 -10.67 23.14 -26.60
N VAL A 133 -11.09 24.15 -25.84
CA VAL A 133 -11.55 24.02 -24.45
C VAL A 133 -12.77 23.10 -24.33
N THR A 134 -13.73 23.17 -25.25
CA THR A 134 -14.92 22.32 -25.23
C THR A 134 -14.58 20.86 -25.57
N LYS A 135 -13.67 20.63 -26.52
CA LYS A 135 -13.15 19.28 -26.82
C LYS A 135 -12.47 18.67 -25.60
N LEU A 136 -11.63 19.44 -24.90
CA LEU A 136 -10.97 19.01 -23.67
C LEU A 136 -11.98 18.74 -22.53
N LYS A 137 -12.98 19.60 -22.34
CA LYS A 137 -14.05 19.40 -21.34
C LYS A 137 -14.88 18.15 -21.62
N TYR A 138 -15.21 17.88 -22.89
CA TYR A 138 -15.93 16.67 -23.28
C TYR A 138 -15.09 15.41 -23.06
N LEU A 139 -13.81 15.40 -23.45
CA LEU A 139 -12.91 14.28 -23.18
C LEU A 139 -12.76 14.02 -21.68
N TYR A 140 -12.67 15.08 -20.87
CA TYR A 140 -12.66 14.98 -19.42
C TYR A 140 -13.97 14.38 -18.88
N PHE A 141 -15.13 14.88 -19.33
CA PHE A 141 -16.43 14.34 -18.94
C PHE A 141 -16.58 12.86 -19.33
N LYS A 142 -16.24 12.49 -20.57
CA LYS A 142 -16.26 11.11 -21.06
C LYS A 142 -15.37 10.22 -20.19
N ARG A 143 -14.14 10.67 -19.89
CA ARG A 143 -13.21 9.94 -19.01
C ARG A 143 -13.80 9.75 -17.61
N LYS A 144 -14.31 10.82 -17.00
CA LYS A 144 -14.90 10.78 -15.65
C LYS A 144 -16.15 9.91 -15.58
N LEU A 145 -17.03 9.99 -16.58
CA LEU A 145 -18.22 9.15 -16.67
C LEU A 145 -17.86 7.68 -16.84
N CYS A 146 -16.90 7.35 -17.72
CA CYS A 146 -16.41 5.99 -17.88
C CYS A 146 -15.78 5.43 -16.59
N THR A 147 -15.08 6.27 -15.81
CA THR A 147 -14.56 5.89 -14.49
C THR A 147 -15.71 5.54 -13.54
N ILE A 148 -16.65 6.47 -13.33
CA ILE A 148 -17.82 6.26 -12.45
C ILE A 148 -18.60 4.99 -12.81
N LEU A 149 -18.85 4.76 -14.11
CA LEU A 149 -19.56 3.57 -14.55
C LEU A 149 -18.79 2.28 -14.29
N LYS A 150 -17.47 2.30 -14.53
CA LYS A 150 -16.63 1.13 -14.25
C LYS A 150 -16.60 0.82 -12.77
N ASP A 151 -16.46 1.84 -11.92
CA ASP A 151 -16.38 1.66 -10.48
C ASP A 151 -17.72 1.13 -9.93
N ASN A 152 -18.85 1.71 -10.35
CA ASN A 152 -20.19 1.23 -9.97
C ASN A 152 -20.45 -0.22 -10.40
N LEU A 153 -20.12 -0.57 -11.65
CA LEU A 153 -20.27 -1.94 -12.16
C LEU A 153 -19.35 -2.92 -11.42
N PHE A 154 -18.14 -2.49 -11.09
CA PHE A 154 -17.19 -3.31 -10.35
C PHE A 154 -17.65 -3.54 -8.91
N ASP A 155 -18.20 -2.52 -8.25
CA ASP A 155 -18.76 -2.62 -6.90
C ASP A 155 -20.00 -3.53 -6.84
N GLU A 156 -20.86 -3.46 -7.86
CA GLU A 156 -22.00 -4.36 -8.00
C GLU A 156 -21.52 -5.81 -8.19
N TYR A 157 -20.52 -6.01 -9.06
CA TYR A 157 -19.89 -7.31 -9.27
C TYR A 157 -19.27 -7.87 -7.98
N ILE A 158 -18.53 -7.05 -7.21
CA ILE A 158 -17.99 -7.43 -5.90
C ILE A 158 -19.13 -7.83 -4.96
N SER A 159 -20.21 -7.06 -4.91
CA SER A 159 -21.36 -7.33 -4.04
C SER A 159 -22.03 -8.67 -4.38
N LEU A 160 -22.14 -9.00 -5.67
CA LEU A 160 -22.61 -10.30 -6.13
C LEU A 160 -21.65 -11.43 -5.76
N LEU A 161 -20.35 -11.27 -6.01
CA LEU A 161 -19.33 -12.25 -5.62
C LEU A 161 -19.34 -12.53 -4.12
N LYS A 162 -19.46 -11.50 -3.27
CA LYS A 162 -19.56 -11.68 -1.81
C LYS A 162 -20.76 -12.55 -1.42
N LYS A 163 -21.90 -12.44 -2.11
CA LYS A 163 -23.07 -13.30 -1.86
C LYS A 163 -22.78 -14.76 -2.23
N VAL A 164 -22.14 -14.99 -3.37
CA VAL A 164 -21.76 -16.34 -3.83
C VAL A 164 -20.76 -16.97 -2.86
N LEU A 165 -19.70 -16.23 -2.50
CA LEU A 165 -18.63 -16.73 -1.62
C LEU A 165 -19.14 -17.14 -0.24
N LYS A 166 -20.17 -16.47 0.30
CA LYS A 166 -20.81 -16.88 1.57
C LYS A 166 -21.45 -18.27 1.51
N THR A 167 -21.78 -18.75 0.32
CA THR A 167 -22.41 -20.06 0.11
C THR A 167 -21.41 -21.12 -0.41
N SER A 168 -20.25 -20.69 -0.89
CA SER A 168 -19.22 -21.58 -1.41
C SER A 168 -18.44 -22.24 -0.28
N THR A 169 -18.44 -23.57 -0.25
CA THR A 169 -17.69 -24.37 0.74
C THR A 169 -16.58 -25.19 0.09
N ARG A 170 -16.61 -25.38 -1.23
CA ARG A 170 -15.67 -26.23 -1.94
C ARG A 170 -14.49 -25.43 -2.48
N ARG A 171 -13.29 -25.99 -2.32
CA ARG A 171 -12.05 -25.42 -2.85
C ARG A 171 -12.11 -25.07 -4.34
N SER A 172 -12.66 -25.95 -5.17
CA SER A 172 -12.77 -25.75 -6.62
C SER A 172 -13.70 -24.59 -6.99
N GLU A 173 -14.73 -24.32 -6.19
CA GLU A 173 -15.64 -23.19 -6.40
C GLU A 173 -14.93 -21.87 -6.12
N VAL A 174 -14.22 -21.78 -4.99
CA VAL A 174 -13.41 -20.60 -4.62
C VAL A 174 -12.36 -20.33 -5.70
N GLU A 175 -11.65 -21.36 -6.15
CA GLU A 175 -10.65 -21.23 -7.22
C GLU A 175 -11.26 -20.68 -8.51
N ASN A 176 -12.41 -21.23 -8.94
CA ASN A 176 -13.11 -20.76 -10.13
C ASN A 176 -13.59 -19.31 -9.98
N ILE A 177 -14.10 -18.94 -8.81
CA ILE A 177 -14.53 -17.57 -8.51
C ILE A 177 -13.35 -16.60 -8.63
N VAL A 178 -12.19 -16.92 -8.06
CA VAL A 178 -11.02 -16.05 -8.15
C VAL A 178 -10.52 -15.95 -9.60
N ARG A 179 -10.52 -17.05 -10.37
CA ARG A 179 -10.19 -16.99 -11.81
C ARG A 179 -11.16 -16.10 -12.58
N LYS A 180 -12.47 -16.16 -12.28
CA LYS A 180 -13.48 -15.27 -12.88
C LYS A 180 -13.22 -13.82 -12.49
N PHE A 181 -12.91 -13.55 -11.21
CA PHE A 181 -12.53 -12.23 -10.74
C PHE A 181 -11.33 -11.66 -11.53
N PHE A 182 -10.28 -12.45 -11.75
CA PHE A 182 -9.14 -12.03 -12.58
C PHE A 182 -9.50 -11.73 -14.03
N LYS A 183 -10.37 -12.53 -14.65
CA LYS A 183 -10.88 -12.23 -15.99
C LYS A 183 -11.58 -10.86 -16.00
N VAL A 184 -12.37 -10.55 -14.98
CA VAL A 184 -12.99 -9.22 -14.85
C VAL A 184 -11.94 -8.13 -14.67
N CYS A 185 -10.97 -8.30 -13.77
CA CYS A 185 -9.90 -7.31 -13.55
C CYS A 185 -9.00 -7.08 -14.77
N SER A 186 -8.89 -8.07 -15.67
CA SER A 186 -8.16 -7.90 -16.94
C SER A 186 -8.87 -6.93 -17.90
N VAL A 187 -10.21 -6.84 -17.80
CA VAL A 187 -11.05 -5.94 -18.60
C VAL A 187 -11.26 -4.60 -17.90
N VAL A 188 -11.61 -4.66 -16.61
CA VAL A 188 -11.81 -3.52 -15.73
C VAL A 188 -10.60 -3.45 -14.80
N LYS A 189 -9.51 -2.86 -15.31
CA LYS A 189 -8.29 -2.67 -14.51
C LYS A 189 -8.64 -1.86 -13.27
N PRO A 190 -8.49 -2.43 -12.06
CA PRO A 190 -8.88 -1.71 -10.87
C PRO A 190 -7.81 -0.63 -10.59
N GLN A 191 -8.19 0.52 -10.02
CA GLN A 191 -7.32 1.70 -9.91
C GLN A 191 -6.17 1.56 -8.89
N THR A 192 -4.92 1.74 -9.32
CA THR A 192 -3.73 1.71 -8.45
C THR A 192 -3.83 2.72 -7.31
N GLU A 193 -4.30 3.92 -7.64
CA GLU A 193 -4.48 5.01 -6.69
C GLU A 193 -5.95 5.09 -6.29
N LEU A 194 -6.23 4.97 -4.99
CA LEU A 194 -7.58 4.87 -4.45
C LEU A 194 -8.02 6.18 -3.79
N ILE A 195 -9.28 6.52 -4.00
CA ILE A 195 -10.05 7.51 -3.24
C ILE A 195 -10.81 6.77 -2.12
N SER A 196 -11.23 7.46 -1.05
CA SER A 196 -11.91 6.86 0.11
C SER A 196 -13.11 5.96 -0.25
N GLU A 197 -13.81 6.28 -1.34
CA GLU A 197 -14.97 5.52 -1.83
C GLU A 197 -14.58 4.15 -2.42
N GLU A 198 -13.34 4.01 -2.91
CA GLU A 198 -12.82 2.82 -3.60
C GLU A 198 -12.12 1.82 -2.66
N ILE A 199 -12.05 2.14 -1.36
CA ILE A 199 -11.47 1.27 -0.32
C ILE A 199 -12.11 -0.14 -0.32
N ARG A 200 -13.41 -0.22 -0.66
CA ARG A 200 -14.14 -1.50 -0.74
C ARG A 200 -13.54 -2.48 -1.72
N GLN A 201 -12.93 -2.00 -2.81
CA GLN A 201 -12.28 -2.86 -3.80
C GLN A 201 -11.03 -3.52 -3.22
N TYR A 202 -10.23 -2.73 -2.48
CA TYR A 202 -9.06 -3.23 -1.77
C TYR A 202 -9.45 -4.23 -0.67
N GLU A 203 -10.45 -3.90 0.16
CA GLU A 203 -10.95 -4.80 1.21
C GLU A 203 -11.40 -6.13 0.62
N PHE A 204 -12.06 -6.13 -0.53
CA PHE A 204 -12.48 -7.35 -1.20
C PHE A 204 -11.29 -8.20 -1.69
N ILE A 205 -10.24 -7.60 -2.25
CA ILE A 205 -9.03 -8.35 -2.64
C ILE A 205 -8.38 -9.01 -1.40
N ALA A 206 -8.32 -8.29 -0.28
CA ALA A 206 -7.83 -8.82 0.98
C ALA A 206 -8.70 -9.98 1.51
N GLU A 207 -10.03 -9.85 1.41
CA GLU A 207 -10.98 -10.94 1.72
C GLU A 207 -10.76 -12.16 0.81
N LEU A 208 -10.55 -11.97 -0.49
CA LEU A 208 -10.26 -13.06 -1.44
C LEU A 208 -8.96 -13.80 -1.08
N LEU A 209 -7.91 -13.10 -0.66
CA LEU A 209 -6.68 -13.72 -0.18
C LEU A 209 -6.93 -14.60 1.05
N LYS A 210 -7.68 -14.08 2.02
CA LYS A 210 -8.08 -14.85 3.21
C LYS A 210 -8.88 -16.10 2.84
N LEU A 211 -9.82 -15.98 1.91
CA LEU A 211 -10.61 -17.12 1.42
C LEU A 211 -9.75 -18.15 0.67
N CYS A 212 -8.74 -17.71 -0.09
CA CYS A 212 -7.80 -18.64 -0.73
C CYS A 212 -7.05 -19.49 0.31
N PHE A 213 -6.65 -18.87 1.42
CA PHE A 213 -6.03 -19.57 2.53
C PHE A 213 -7.01 -20.55 3.21
N GLU A 214 -8.22 -20.11 3.56
CA GLU A 214 -9.24 -20.94 4.22
C GLU A 214 -9.65 -22.14 3.35
N ALA A 215 -9.77 -21.95 2.04
CA ALA A 215 -10.04 -23.00 1.08
C ALA A 215 -8.80 -23.84 0.69
N ASN A 216 -7.61 -23.48 1.22
CA ASN A 216 -6.33 -24.12 0.93
C ASN A 216 -6.02 -24.25 -0.57
N ILE A 217 -6.20 -23.16 -1.31
CA ILE A 217 -5.92 -23.08 -2.75
C ILE A 217 -4.44 -23.34 -2.99
N GLN A 218 -4.11 -24.27 -3.90
CA GLN A 218 -2.72 -24.65 -4.21
C GLN A 218 -2.15 -23.98 -5.47
N ASP A 219 -2.99 -23.32 -6.27
CA ASP A 219 -2.54 -22.56 -7.44
C ASP A 219 -1.74 -21.34 -6.97
N SER A 220 -0.42 -21.41 -7.17
CA SER A 220 0.51 -20.40 -6.64
C SER A 220 0.54 -19.13 -7.49
N HIS A 221 0.32 -19.25 -8.79
CA HIS A 221 0.15 -18.11 -9.67
C HIS A 221 -1.08 -17.28 -9.26
N LEU A 222 -2.19 -17.96 -8.94
CA LEU A 222 -3.42 -17.30 -8.52
C LEU A 222 -3.23 -16.52 -7.22
N VAL A 223 -2.67 -17.15 -6.20
CA VAL A 223 -2.42 -16.49 -4.91
C VAL A 223 -1.44 -15.32 -5.07
N THR A 224 -0.36 -15.53 -5.82
CA THR A 224 0.67 -14.50 -6.04
C THR A 224 0.11 -13.30 -6.82
N THR A 225 -0.78 -13.53 -7.78
CA THR A 225 -1.46 -12.46 -8.52
C THR A 225 -2.35 -11.62 -7.59
N LEU A 226 -3.12 -12.24 -6.69
CA LEU A 226 -3.90 -11.50 -5.69
C LEU A 226 -3.01 -10.69 -4.74
N VAL A 227 -1.87 -11.26 -4.33
CA VAL A 227 -0.88 -10.55 -3.50
C VAL A 227 -0.36 -9.31 -4.21
N GLN A 228 0.03 -9.42 -5.49
CA GLN A 228 0.46 -8.28 -6.30
C GLN A 228 -0.64 -7.23 -6.40
N MET A 229 -1.87 -7.64 -6.71
CA MET A 229 -3.02 -6.72 -6.78
C MET A 229 -3.29 -5.98 -5.48
N ALA A 230 -3.04 -6.62 -4.32
CA ALA A 230 -3.17 -6.00 -3.00
C ALA A 230 -2.01 -5.03 -2.70
N ILE A 231 -0.79 -5.41 -3.07
CA ILE A 231 0.39 -4.55 -2.93
C ILE A 231 0.24 -3.32 -3.82
N ASP A 232 -0.17 -3.42 -5.06
CA ASP A 232 -0.16 -2.29 -6.01
C ASP A 232 -1.04 -1.09 -5.59
N ARG A 233 -1.87 -1.21 -4.55
CA ARG A 233 -2.84 -0.18 -4.14
C ARG A 233 -2.27 0.82 -3.16
N ASN A 234 -2.46 2.10 -3.43
CA ASN A 234 -2.14 3.21 -2.51
C ASN A 234 -3.31 4.21 -2.41
N LEU A 235 -3.33 5.08 -1.38
CA LEU A 235 -4.32 6.16 -1.22
C LEU A 235 -3.75 7.50 -1.72
N ILE A 236 -4.57 8.30 -2.41
CA ILE A 236 -4.17 9.61 -2.97
C ILE A 236 -4.17 10.73 -1.92
N GLU A 237 -5.11 10.71 -0.96
CA GLU A 237 -5.35 11.84 -0.04
C GLU A 237 -4.96 11.50 1.42
N LEU A 238 -4.10 12.33 2.01
CA LEU A 238 -3.33 12.02 3.21
C LEU A 238 -3.58 12.98 4.38
N LEU A 239 -4.82 13.47 4.55
CA LEU A 239 -5.12 14.37 5.68
C LEU A 239 -5.89 13.71 6.82
N ASP A 240 -6.65 12.62 6.62
CA ASP A 240 -7.39 12.04 7.76
C ASP A 240 -7.76 10.54 7.71
N SER A 241 -7.50 9.81 6.61
CA SER A 241 -7.82 8.38 6.55
C SER A 241 -6.76 7.55 7.29
N ARG A 242 -6.87 7.52 8.61
CA ARG A 242 -6.15 6.59 9.49
C ARG A 242 -6.57 5.16 9.15
N TYR A 243 -5.67 4.45 8.48
CA TYR A 243 -5.62 2.99 8.29
C TYR A 243 -6.83 2.37 7.57
N VAL A 244 -6.60 1.79 6.40
CA VAL A 244 -7.58 0.91 5.78
C VAL A 244 -7.64 -0.39 6.56
N SER A 245 -8.83 -0.74 7.06
CA SER A 245 -9.04 -1.97 7.82
C SER A 245 -8.72 -3.19 6.95
N GLN A 246 -7.79 -4.03 7.42
CA GLN A 246 -7.53 -5.33 6.80
C GLN A 246 -8.26 -6.44 7.55
N PRO A 247 -8.61 -7.53 6.86
CA PRO A 247 -9.11 -8.73 7.53
C PRO A 247 -8.11 -9.21 8.57
N MET A 248 -8.60 -9.67 9.71
CA MET A 248 -7.78 -10.46 10.61
C MET A 248 -7.44 -11.78 9.91
N TYR A 249 -6.17 -11.93 9.55
CA TYR A 249 -5.63 -13.13 8.93
C TYR A 249 -5.39 -14.21 10.00
N PRO A 250 -5.85 -15.46 9.77
CA PRO A 250 -5.63 -16.55 10.73
C PRO A 250 -4.15 -16.91 10.87
N GLN A 251 -3.82 -17.67 11.93
CA GLN A 251 -2.49 -18.25 12.10
C GLN A 251 -2.13 -19.12 10.89
N GLY A 252 -0.87 -19.05 10.45
CA GLY A 252 -0.38 -19.78 9.28
C GLY A 252 -0.60 -19.07 7.94
N PHE A 253 -1.46 -18.03 7.87
CA PHE A 253 -1.66 -17.25 6.65
C PHE A 253 -0.36 -16.67 6.09
N PHE A 254 0.52 -16.17 6.97
CA PHE A 254 1.83 -15.66 6.57
C PHE A 254 2.70 -16.73 5.90
N ASN A 255 2.78 -17.93 6.50
CA ASN A 255 3.51 -19.03 5.90
C ASN A 255 2.89 -19.47 4.57
N TYR A 256 1.56 -19.48 4.47
CA TYR A 256 0.84 -19.78 3.22
C TYR A 256 1.25 -18.83 2.08
N ILE A 257 1.25 -17.52 2.33
CA ILE A 257 1.72 -16.54 1.34
C ILE A 257 3.17 -16.81 0.94
N LEU A 258 4.06 -17.04 1.92
CA LEU A 258 5.46 -17.32 1.65
C LEU A 258 5.69 -18.60 0.82
N GLU A 259 4.90 -19.65 1.05
CA GLU A 259 4.97 -20.88 0.23
C GLU A 259 4.62 -20.62 -1.23
N HIS A 260 3.59 -19.81 -1.48
CA HIS A 260 3.14 -19.50 -2.83
C HIS A 260 4.10 -18.59 -3.58
N VAL A 261 4.58 -17.51 -2.95
CA VAL A 261 5.55 -16.61 -3.60
C VAL A 261 6.89 -17.30 -3.86
N THR A 262 7.30 -18.21 -2.97
CA THR A 262 8.52 -19.01 -3.17
C THR A 262 8.37 -19.97 -4.34
N LYS A 263 7.21 -20.65 -4.47
CA LYS A 263 6.92 -21.54 -5.60
C LYS A 263 6.93 -20.78 -6.94
N GLU A 264 6.37 -19.58 -6.98
CA GLU A 264 6.35 -18.73 -8.18
C GLU A 264 7.67 -17.96 -8.40
N ARG A 265 8.66 -18.10 -7.52
CA ARG A 265 9.91 -17.32 -7.54
C ARG A 265 9.66 -15.80 -7.58
N PHE A 266 8.63 -15.36 -6.87
CA PHE A 266 8.24 -13.96 -6.79
C PHE A 266 8.95 -13.29 -5.61
N ASP A 267 9.83 -12.33 -5.92
CA ASP A 267 10.54 -11.53 -4.92
C ASP A 267 9.62 -10.47 -4.30
N ILE A 268 8.79 -10.92 -3.37
CA ILE A 268 7.83 -10.08 -2.64
C ILE A 268 8.51 -8.96 -1.85
N VAL A 269 9.78 -9.13 -1.43
CA VAL A 269 10.51 -8.13 -0.65
C VAL A 269 10.88 -6.96 -1.52
N SER A 270 11.55 -7.23 -2.65
CA SER A 270 11.91 -6.17 -3.60
C SER A 270 10.65 -5.49 -4.13
N TYR A 271 9.63 -6.28 -4.48
CA TYR A 271 8.35 -5.76 -4.97
C TYR A 271 7.66 -4.82 -3.97
N ALA A 272 7.57 -5.21 -2.70
CA ALA A 272 7.00 -4.36 -1.65
C ALA A 272 7.85 -3.12 -1.33
N ASN A 273 9.16 -3.17 -1.55
CA ASN A 273 10.04 -2.01 -1.36
C ASN A 273 9.88 -0.97 -2.49
N ASP A 274 9.64 -1.42 -3.72
CA ASP A 274 9.33 -0.55 -4.86
C ASP A 274 7.95 0.11 -4.74
N HIS A 275 7.09 -0.46 -3.89
CA HIS A 275 5.76 0.06 -3.57
C HIS A 275 5.65 0.35 -2.06
N PRO A 276 6.27 1.42 -1.54
CA PRO A 276 6.29 1.69 -0.09
C PRO A 276 5.01 2.37 0.45
N ARG A 277 4.14 2.88 -0.43
CA ARG A 277 2.91 3.61 -0.06
C ARG A 277 1.66 2.72 -0.06
N THR A 278 1.87 1.41 0.01
CA THR A 278 0.80 0.46 -0.26
C THR A 278 -0.08 0.28 0.95
N LEU A 279 -1.37 0.08 0.73
CA LEU A 279 -2.34 -0.11 1.81
C LEU A 279 -2.18 -1.44 2.53
N TRP A 280 -1.52 -2.40 1.88
CA TRP A 280 -1.20 -3.68 2.48
C TRP A 280 -0.12 -3.53 3.55
N GLU A 281 -0.57 -3.26 4.78
CA GLU A 281 0.18 -3.36 6.03
C GLU A 281 1.00 -4.65 6.13
N PHE A 282 0.50 -5.74 5.55
CA PHE A 282 1.25 -6.99 5.47
C PHE A 282 2.53 -6.89 4.63
N SER A 283 2.78 -5.83 3.86
CA SER A 283 4.09 -5.52 3.30
C SER A 283 5.15 -5.36 4.40
N ARG A 284 4.79 -4.70 5.51
CA ARG A 284 5.63 -4.59 6.71
C ARG A 284 5.90 -5.96 7.31
N ASN A 285 4.97 -6.91 7.13
CA ASN A 285 5.08 -8.38 7.11
C ASN A 285 6.48 -8.96 6.92
N PHE A 286 7.09 -8.46 5.84
CA PHE A 286 8.26 -9.04 5.20
C PHE A 286 9.58 -8.43 5.69
N SER A 287 9.54 -7.59 6.72
CA SER A 287 10.73 -7.03 7.35
C SER A 287 11.11 -7.79 8.63
N VAL A 288 12.34 -8.33 8.63
CA VAL A 288 12.96 -8.95 9.82
C VAL A 288 13.11 -7.91 10.94
N VAL A 289 13.48 -6.67 10.61
CA VAL A 289 13.56 -5.56 11.57
C VAL A 289 12.24 -5.37 12.28
N ASN A 290 11.11 -5.33 11.55
CA ASN A 290 9.79 -5.19 12.16
C ASN A 290 9.44 -6.38 13.04
N ALA A 291 9.65 -7.62 12.58
CA ALA A 291 9.36 -8.81 13.38
C ALA A 291 10.08 -8.76 14.75
N VAL A 292 11.35 -8.34 14.75
CA VAL A 292 12.16 -8.23 15.97
C VAL A 292 11.78 -7.02 16.81
N SER A 293 11.41 -5.92 16.17
CA SER A 293 10.95 -4.71 16.87
C SER A 293 9.63 -4.95 17.60
N PHE A 294 8.76 -5.83 17.10
CA PHE A 294 7.53 -6.25 17.79
C PHE A 294 7.73 -7.46 18.74
N GLY A 295 8.94 -8.03 18.85
CA GLY A 295 9.19 -9.24 19.64
C GLY A 295 8.48 -10.49 19.10
N ASN A 296 8.13 -10.54 17.81
CA ASN A 296 7.40 -11.65 17.21
C ASN A 296 8.35 -12.76 16.74
N MET A 297 8.66 -13.69 17.63
CA MET A 297 9.59 -14.80 17.37
C MET A 297 9.09 -15.75 16.26
N GLU A 298 7.80 -16.10 16.25
CA GLU A 298 7.21 -16.99 15.23
C GLU A 298 7.46 -16.42 13.82
N ARG A 299 7.14 -15.14 13.64
CA ARG A 299 7.34 -14.45 12.36
C ARG A 299 8.81 -14.29 12.01
N LEU A 300 9.66 -13.96 12.97
CA LEU A 300 11.11 -13.88 12.77
C LEU A 300 11.67 -15.20 12.24
N VAL A 301 11.32 -16.30 12.90
CA VAL A 301 11.75 -17.64 12.52
C VAL A 301 11.28 -17.95 11.10
N ILE A 302 10.01 -17.71 10.78
CA ILE A 302 9.47 -17.94 9.44
C ILE A 302 10.26 -17.11 8.41
N LEU A 303 10.43 -15.80 8.59
CA LEU A 303 11.19 -14.95 7.66
C LEU A 303 12.59 -15.50 7.40
N LEU A 304 13.34 -15.81 8.46
CA LEU A 304 14.69 -16.32 8.35
C LEU A 304 14.73 -17.72 7.71
N LYS A 305 13.71 -18.56 7.96
CA LYS A 305 13.55 -19.89 7.35
C LYS A 305 13.46 -19.80 5.83
N TYR A 306 12.70 -18.81 5.32
CA TYR A 306 12.57 -18.51 3.89
C TYR A 306 13.76 -17.73 3.31
N GLY A 307 14.76 -17.39 4.13
CA GLY A 307 16.00 -16.75 3.66
C GLY A 307 15.94 -15.23 3.55
N PHE A 308 14.95 -14.59 4.17
CA PHE A 308 14.88 -13.13 4.20
C PHE A 308 16.12 -12.55 4.88
N GLU A 309 16.71 -11.56 4.24
CA GLU A 309 17.87 -10.87 4.80
C GLU A 309 17.45 -10.09 6.05
N VAL A 310 18.27 -10.15 7.10
CA VAL A 310 18.03 -9.44 8.36
C VAL A 310 17.96 -7.92 8.16
N PHE A 311 18.87 -7.40 7.33
CA PHE A 311 19.04 -5.97 7.13
C PHE A 311 19.35 -5.68 5.65
N PRO A 312 18.32 -5.77 4.78
CA PRO A 312 18.47 -5.54 3.35
C PRO A 312 18.74 -4.07 3.06
N GLU A 313 19.17 -3.80 1.83
CA GLU A 313 19.52 -2.46 1.37
C GLU A 313 18.38 -1.43 1.53
N SER A 314 17.13 -1.86 1.36
CA SER A 314 15.96 -1.01 1.58
C SER A 314 15.81 -0.55 3.04
N GLU A 315 16.17 -1.37 4.02
CA GLU A 315 16.19 -0.99 5.44
C GLU A 315 17.37 -0.04 5.74
N ILE A 316 18.52 -0.25 5.08
CA ILE A 316 19.66 0.68 5.16
C ILE A 316 19.23 2.09 4.73
N MET A 317 18.48 2.20 3.62
CA MET A 317 17.96 3.49 3.15
C MET A 317 16.93 4.10 4.13
N LYS A 318 16.11 3.28 4.79
CA LYS A 318 15.08 3.71 5.75
C LYS A 318 15.62 4.16 7.10
N SER A 319 16.81 3.71 7.52
CA SER A 319 17.46 4.07 8.79
C SER A 319 17.86 5.57 8.93
N GLY A 320 17.31 6.43 8.07
CA GLY A 320 17.49 7.87 8.07
C GLY A 320 18.81 8.31 7.45
N HIS A 321 19.59 7.38 6.91
CA HIS A 321 20.81 7.69 6.19
C HIS A 321 20.50 8.02 4.71
N LYS A 322 19.77 9.11 4.44
CA LYS A 322 19.52 9.61 3.07
C LYS A 322 20.78 10.18 2.39
N TYR A 323 21.96 9.95 2.95
CA TYR A 323 23.24 10.44 2.46
C TYR A 323 23.94 9.38 1.61
N PRO A 324 24.27 9.66 0.34
CA PRO A 324 24.79 8.67 -0.62
C PRO A 324 26.06 7.91 -0.19
N HIS A 325 26.77 8.35 0.85
CA HIS A 325 28.08 7.81 1.27
C HIS A 325 28.12 7.26 2.69
N ILE A 326 26.96 7.19 3.35
CA ILE A 326 26.92 6.81 4.76
C ILE A 326 27.40 5.38 5.05
N LYS A 327 27.34 4.51 4.03
CA LYS A 327 27.86 3.16 4.04
C LYS A 327 29.38 3.10 4.20
N GLU A 328 30.06 4.16 3.79
CA GLU A 328 31.51 4.30 3.87
C GLU A 328 31.95 4.77 5.26
N ILE A 329 31.01 5.30 6.06
CA ILE A 329 31.30 5.91 7.38
C ILE A 329 30.91 4.98 8.51
N ILE A 330 29.70 4.40 8.44
CA ILE A 330 29.20 3.48 9.46
C ILE A 330 29.11 2.07 8.87
N PRO A 331 29.82 1.07 9.45
CA PRO A 331 29.71 -0.32 9.07
C PRO A 331 28.26 -0.83 9.08
N LYS A 332 27.93 -1.77 8.18
CA LYS A 332 26.58 -2.34 8.07
C LYS A 332 26.06 -2.90 9.40
N GLY A 333 26.89 -3.64 10.13
CA GLY A 333 26.52 -4.20 11.44
C GLY A 333 26.13 -3.12 12.46
N HIS A 334 26.85 -2.00 12.51
CA HIS A 334 26.55 -0.91 13.45
C HIS A 334 25.20 -0.27 13.12
N ARG A 335 24.92 -0.01 11.83
CA ARG A 335 23.64 0.54 11.39
C ARG A 335 22.47 -0.39 11.65
N MET A 336 22.68 -1.69 11.44
CA MET A 336 21.69 -2.72 11.75
C MET A 336 21.30 -2.67 13.23
N VAL A 337 22.30 -2.66 14.13
CA VAL A 337 22.04 -2.59 15.58
C VAL A 337 21.31 -1.30 15.93
N LEU A 338 21.82 -0.14 15.50
CA LEU A 338 21.20 1.16 15.80
C LEU A 338 19.76 1.25 15.30
N HIS A 339 19.49 0.77 14.09
CA HIS A 339 18.14 0.80 13.50
C HIS A 339 17.17 -0.11 14.23
N ILE A 340 17.56 -1.37 14.50
CA ILE A 340 16.68 -2.33 15.21
C ILE A 340 16.39 -1.84 16.63
N ILE A 341 17.40 -1.39 17.37
CA ILE A 341 17.22 -0.88 18.74
C ILE A 341 16.35 0.38 18.75
N SER A 342 16.57 1.28 17.79
CA SER A 342 15.71 2.47 17.63
C SER A 342 14.27 2.08 17.32
N ALA A 343 14.05 1.11 16.44
CA ALA A 343 12.71 0.66 16.06
C ALA A 343 11.96 -0.01 17.22
N MET A 344 12.63 -0.87 18.00
CA MET A 344 12.07 -1.43 19.24
C MET A 344 11.64 -0.34 20.22
N ARG A 345 12.54 0.63 20.46
CA ARG A 345 12.27 1.75 21.37
C ARG A 345 11.05 2.54 20.90
N SER A 346 10.98 2.92 19.62
CA SER A 346 9.85 3.65 19.05
C SER A 346 8.53 2.87 19.17
N ILE A 347 8.53 1.56 18.92
CA ILE A 347 7.34 0.72 19.10
C ILE A 347 6.91 0.69 20.56
N ASN A 348 7.85 0.50 21.49
CA ASN A 348 7.52 0.49 22.91
C ASN A 348 6.99 1.87 23.37
N THR A 349 7.50 2.97 22.84
CA THR A 349 6.94 4.32 23.07
C THR A 349 5.48 4.41 22.61
N ILE A 350 5.16 3.87 21.42
CA ILE A 350 3.81 3.91 20.86
C ILE A 350 2.84 2.99 21.64
N ILE A 351 3.28 1.78 21.99
CA ILE A 351 2.44 0.81 22.72
C ILE A 351 2.16 1.31 24.14
N MET A 352 3.16 1.88 24.82
CA MET A 352 3.07 2.39 26.19
C MET A 352 2.39 3.76 26.28
N ASN A 353 1.41 4.05 25.41
CA ASN A 353 0.79 5.36 25.13
C ASN A 353 0.12 6.11 26.32
N SER A 354 0.47 5.86 27.58
CA SER A 354 -0.26 6.34 28.76
C SER A 354 0.66 6.87 29.88
N THR A 355 0.50 8.17 30.13
CA THR A 355 0.56 8.89 31.44
C THR A 355 1.88 9.23 32.14
N HIS A 356 3.06 8.76 31.71
CA HIS A 356 4.34 9.12 32.37
C HIS A 356 5.48 9.56 31.43
N ILE A 357 5.22 10.52 30.53
CA ILE A 357 6.22 11.00 29.54
C ILE A 357 7.29 11.94 30.15
N TYR A 358 7.31 12.20 31.46
CA TYR A 358 8.16 13.24 32.05
C TYR A 358 9.47 12.80 32.70
N SER A 359 9.85 11.52 32.63
CA SER A 359 11.19 11.08 33.02
C SER A 359 11.96 10.62 31.80
N ASN A 360 13.27 10.87 31.79
CA ASN A 360 14.28 10.32 30.86
C ASN A 360 14.37 8.77 30.95
N ASP A 361 13.25 8.10 31.13
CA ASP A 361 13.19 6.67 31.33
C ASP A 361 13.49 6.01 30.01
N TRP A 362 14.70 5.47 29.96
CA TRP A 362 15.15 4.47 29.01
C TRP A 362 14.06 3.41 28.89
N ILE A 363 13.24 3.51 27.85
CA ILE A 363 12.21 2.49 27.60
C ILE A 363 12.94 1.18 27.38
N THR A 364 12.80 0.29 28.35
CA THR A 364 13.47 -1.00 28.35
C THR A 364 12.92 -1.87 27.22
N LEU A 365 13.78 -2.70 26.65
CA LEU A 365 13.38 -3.70 25.66
C LEU A 365 12.66 -4.86 26.37
N THR A 366 11.59 -5.37 25.78
CA THR A 366 10.89 -6.56 26.28
C THR A 366 11.79 -7.79 26.17
N ASN A 367 11.50 -8.83 26.95
CA ASN A 367 12.25 -10.09 26.86
C ASN A 367 12.12 -10.72 25.47
N ASP A 368 10.94 -10.65 24.86
CA ASP A 368 10.70 -11.19 23.51
C ASP A 368 11.51 -10.44 22.45
N GLN A 369 11.59 -9.10 22.54
CA GLN A 369 12.45 -8.28 21.68
C GLN A 369 13.92 -8.67 21.85
N LYS A 370 14.38 -8.84 23.09
CA LYS A 370 15.76 -9.27 23.38
C LYS A 370 16.03 -10.65 22.78
N GLU A 371 15.14 -11.61 22.97
CA GLU A 371 15.29 -12.96 22.43
C GLU A 371 15.33 -12.95 20.90
N CYS A 372 14.41 -12.22 20.26
CA CYS A 372 14.40 -12.02 18.80
C CYS A 372 15.72 -11.41 18.30
N PHE A 373 16.26 -10.40 19.00
CA PHE A 373 17.54 -9.79 18.66
C PHE A 373 18.70 -10.79 18.76
N ARG A 374 18.76 -11.57 19.85
CA ARG A 374 19.75 -12.63 20.00
C ARG A 374 19.65 -13.67 18.89
N PHE A 375 18.42 -13.99 18.46
CA PHE A 375 18.16 -14.92 17.37
C PHE A 375 18.67 -14.39 16.02
N ILE A 376 18.40 -13.12 15.69
CA ILE A 376 19.00 -12.45 14.52
C ILE A 376 20.52 -12.64 14.53
N TRP A 377 21.14 -12.46 15.69
CA TRP A 377 22.60 -12.52 15.78
C TRP A 377 23.18 -13.91 15.50
N ARG A 378 22.36 -14.96 15.57
CA ARG A 378 22.70 -16.34 15.14
C ARG A 378 22.51 -16.57 13.63
N ALA A 379 21.94 -15.60 12.92
CA ALA A 379 21.65 -15.66 11.48
C ALA A 379 22.56 -14.76 10.62
N VAL A 380 23.44 -13.95 11.23
CA VAL A 380 24.37 -13.03 10.52
C VAL A 380 25.83 -13.48 10.59
N GLU A 381 26.63 -13.16 9.57
CA GLU A 381 28.03 -13.60 9.45
C GLU A 381 28.94 -12.90 10.47
N ASP A 382 28.60 -11.66 10.81
CA ASP A 382 29.45 -10.81 11.62
C ASP A 382 29.47 -11.23 13.11
N PRO A 383 30.62 -11.04 13.80
CA PRO A 383 30.69 -11.11 15.25
C PRO A 383 29.96 -9.92 15.89
N TYR A 384 29.63 -10.03 17.18
CA TYR A 384 28.98 -8.97 17.96
C TYR A 384 29.69 -7.61 17.84
N VAL A 385 28.90 -6.53 17.81
CA VAL A 385 29.39 -5.15 17.73
C VAL A 385 29.72 -4.64 19.12
N LYS A 386 30.90 -4.05 19.31
CA LYS A 386 31.25 -3.42 20.59
C LYS A 386 30.65 -2.03 20.69
N GLN A 387 30.17 -1.67 21.88
CA GLN A 387 29.58 -0.36 22.12
C GLN A 387 30.60 0.78 21.87
N ALA A 388 31.87 0.57 22.25
CA ALA A 388 32.94 1.51 21.92
C ALA A 388 33.16 1.71 20.40
N GLU A 389 33.17 0.62 19.61
CA GLU A 389 33.29 0.67 18.14
C GLU A 389 32.10 1.41 17.50
N MET A 390 30.91 1.19 18.05
CA MET A 390 29.69 1.86 17.63
C MET A 390 29.72 3.35 17.96
N GLY A 391 30.14 3.73 19.17
CA GLY A 391 30.30 5.12 19.61
C GLY A 391 31.27 5.91 18.73
N LEU A 392 32.40 5.29 18.34
CA LEU A 392 33.33 5.89 17.37
C LEU A 392 32.66 6.12 16.00
N SER A 393 31.84 5.17 15.55
CA SER A 393 31.13 5.29 14.26
C SER A 393 30.06 6.39 14.27
N ILE A 394 29.33 6.53 15.37
CA ILE A 394 28.34 7.59 15.58
C ILE A 394 29.02 8.97 15.57
N THR A 395 30.15 9.08 16.27
CA THR A 395 30.97 10.29 16.31
C THR A 395 31.52 10.64 14.93
N ALA A 396 32.01 9.64 14.18
CA ALA A 396 32.48 9.81 12.81
C ALA A 396 31.39 10.29 11.86
N GLU A 397 30.17 9.73 11.96
CA GLU A 397 29.00 10.22 11.20
C GLU A 397 28.69 11.68 11.53
N TYR A 398 28.65 12.04 12.81
CA TYR A 398 28.37 13.41 13.23
C TYR A 398 29.35 14.42 12.62
N PHE A 399 30.66 14.17 12.75
CA PHE A 399 31.67 15.07 12.19
C PHE A 399 31.66 15.08 10.67
N HIS A 400 31.40 13.95 10.03
CA HIS A 400 31.30 13.89 8.57
C HIS A 400 30.14 14.76 8.06
N LEU A 401 28.97 14.66 8.69
CA LEU A 401 27.79 15.44 8.32
C LEU A 401 27.98 16.93 8.63
N ALA A 402 28.56 17.25 9.79
CA ALA A 402 28.89 18.63 10.17
C ALA A 402 29.82 19.32 9.15
N ARG A 403 30.86 18.61 8.67
CA ARG A 403 31.78 19.12 7.62
C ARG A 403 31.09 19.42 6.29
N ARG A 404 29.93 18.80 6.01
CA ARG A 404 29.15 19.00 4.78
C ARG A 404 28.00 19.98 4.97
N GLY A 405 27.96 20.71 6.09
CA GLY A 405 26.90 21.68 6.39
C GLY A 405 25.57 21.02 6.76
N VAL A 406 25.58 19.73 7.08
CA VAL A 406 24.39 18.97 7.48
C VAL A 406 24.48 18.70 8.97
N LEU A 407 24.10 19.68 9.80
CA LEU A 407 24.03 19.45 11.24
C LEU A 407 22.69 18.82 11.60
N ASN A 408 22.71 17.60 12.14
CA ASN A 408 21.52 16.97 12.72
C ASN A 408 21.83 16.47 14.15
N PRO A 409 21.81 17.36 15.15
CA PRO A 409 22.14 17.00 16.52
C PRO A 409 21.17 15.97 17.12
N VAL A 410 19.89 16.01 16.71
CA VAL A 410 18.87 15.04 17.13
C VAL A 410 19.28 13.62 16.71
N ARG A 411 19.78 13.44 15.48
CA ARG A 411 20.24 12.11 15.02
C ARG A 411 21.39 11.57 15.88
N TYR A 412 22.37 12.40 16.19
CA TYR A 412 23.50 12.00 17.03
C TYR A 412 23.02 11.57 18.43
N GLU A 413 22.13 12.35 19.02
CA GLU A 413 21.53 12.04 20.33
C GLU A 413 20.75 10.72 20.30
N GLU A 414 19.90 10.52 19.28
CA GLU A 414 19.09 9.30 19.13
C GLU A 414 19.95 8.06 18.89
N ASN A 415 21.01 8.15 18.09
CA ASN A 415 21.96 7.06 17.90
C ASN A 415 22.74 6.76 19.19
N THR A 416 23.11 7.79 19.95
CA THR A 416 23.79 7.63 21.24
C THR A 416 22.89 6.91 22.25
N LYS A 417 21.62 7.29 22.33
CA LYS A 417 20.61 6.59 23.15
C LYS A 417 20.46 5.13 22.73
N SER A 418 20.34 4.84 21.43
CA SER A 418 20.25 3.46 20.94
C SER A 418 21.52 2.64 21.27
N SER A 419 22.71 3.25 21.20
CA SER A 419 23.98 2.59 21.56
C SER A 419 24.05 2.26 23.06
N ILE A 420 23.61 3.17 23.93
CA ILE A 420 23.58 2.93 25.39
C ILE A 420 22.55 1.84 25.72
N LEU A 421 21.36 1.89 25.13
CA LEU A 421 20.33 0.88 25.35
C LEU A 421 20.78 -0.52 24.88
N TYR A 422 21.54 -0.59 23.78
CA TYR A 422 22.14 -1.82 23.31
C TYR A 422 23.10 -2.43 24.35
N GLU A 423 23.98 -1.64 24.93
CA GLU A 423 24.89 -2.11 25.99
C GLU A 423 24.17 -2.56 27.25
N MET A 424 23.16 -1.81 27.69
CA MET A 424 22.36 -2.16 28.86
C MET A 424 21.62 -3.49 28.68
N CYS A 425 21.11 -3.77 27.47
CA CYS A 425 20.31 -4.96 27.20
C CYS A 425 21.12 -6.20 26.79
N PHE A 426 22.33 -6.00 26.27
CA PHE A 426 23.16 -7.04 25.64
C PHE A 426 24.62 -6.94 26.08
N THR A 427 24.84 -6.77 27.39
CA THR A 427 26.18 -6.57 27.98
C THR A 427 27.17 -7.68 27.62
N ASP A 428 26.70 -8.92 27.51
CA ASP A 428 27.48 -10.07 27.05
C ASP A 428 28.06 -9.86 25.64
N MET A 429 27.28 -9.24 24.76
CA MET A 429 27.66 -8.94 23.38
C MET A 429 28.57 -7.72 23.29
N THR A 430 28.28 -6.68 24.08
CA THR A 430 28.97 -5.38 23.98
C THR A 430 30.31 -5.35 24.69
N LEU A 431 30.47 -6.07 25.81
CA LEU A 431 31.69 -6.06 26.63
C LEU A 431 32.52 -7.35 26.51
N GLY A 432 31.96 -8.44 25.97
CA GLY A 432 32.68 -9.71 25.85
C GLY A 432 33.91 -9.65 24.92
N ALA A 433 34.68 -10.73 24.81
CA ALA A 433 35.74 -10.81 23.80
C ALA A 433 35.12 -10.87 22.39
N LYS A 434 35.63 -10.05 21.44
CA LYS A 434 35.24 -10.16 20.03
C LYS A 434 35.99 -11.34 19.42
N GLN A 435 35.30 -12.46 19.23
CA GLN A 435 35.88 -13.63 18.58
C GLN A 435 35.31 -13.78 17.17
N PRO A 436 36.13 -14.21 16.20
CA PRO A 436 35.61 -14.57 14.88
C PRO A 436 34.58 -15.69 15.03
N ARG A 437 33.59 -15.70 14.13
CA ARG A 437 32.63 -16.80 14.11
C ARG A 437 33.33 -18.10 13.76
N SER A 438 32.82 -19.20 14.31
CA SER A 438 33.31 -20.51 13.94
C SER A 438 33.15 -20.74 12.44
N LEU A 439 34.06 -21.50 11.84
CA LEU A 439 33.93 -21.93 10.45
C LEU A 439 32.58 -22.63 10.22
N LYS A 440 32.13 -23.42 11.22
CA LYS A 440 30.79 -24.00 11.26
C LYS A 440 29.72 -22.91 11.10
N HIS A 441 29.73 -21.82 11.84
CA HIS A 441 28.73 -20.77 11.64
C HIS A 441 28.76 -20.13 10.23
N LEU A 442 29.96 -19.84 9.71
CA LEU A 442 30.12 -19.22 8.39
C LEU A 442 29.65 -20.14 7.25
N CYS A 443 29.97 -21.44 7.32
CA CYS A 443 29.47 -22.44 6.36
C CYS A 443 27.95 -22.51 6.35
N LYS A 444 27.30 -22.44 7.52
CA LYS A 444 25.83 -22.46 7.65
C LYS A 444 25.21 -21.33 6.84
N ILE A 445 25.72 -20.12 7.05
CA ILE A 445 25.19 -18.93 6.38
C ILE A 445 25.44 -19.00 4.87
N LYS A 446 26.66 -19.39 4.46
CA LYS A 446 27.00 -19.53 3.04
C LYS A 446 26.10 -20.53 2.31
N ILE A 447 25.84 -21.69 2.90
CA ILE A 447 24.93 -22.71 2.35
C ILE A 447 23.50 -22.17 2.26
N ARG A 448 22.99 -21.57 3.34
CA ARG A 448 21.64 -20.99 3.35
C ARG A 448 21.48 -19.88 2.30
N LYS A 449 22.48 -19.02 2.15
CA LYS A 449 22.49 -17.97 1.12
C LYS A 449 22.39 -18.57 -0.29
N SER A 450 23.17 -19.60 -0.60
CA SER A 450 23.09 -20.30 -1.90
C SER A 450 21.73 -20.98 -2.13
N LEU A 451 21.14 -21.58 -1.08
CA LEU A 451 19.80 -22.16 -1.16
C LEU A 451 18.71 -21.09 -1.34
N TYR A 452 18.87 -19.91 -0.76
CA TYR A 452 17.98 -18.77 -0.97
C TYR A 452 18.06 -18.25 -2.41
N GLU A 453 19.28 -17.99 -2.90
CA GLU A 453 19.53 -17.49 -4.28
C GLU A 453 18.98 -18.46 -5.35
N SER A 454 18.89 -19.75 -5.03
CA SER A 454 18.32 -20.78 -5.92
C SER A 454 16.84 -21.09 -5.67
N TRP A 455 16.13 -20.28 -4.85
CA TRP A 455 14.72 -20.47 -4.48
C TRP A 455 14.41 -21.84 -3.87
N ASN A 456 15.41 -22.44 -3.22
CA ASN A 456 15.31 -23.74 -2.61
C ASN A 456 14.97 -23.67 -1.12
N LEU A 457 15.15 -22.54 -0.42
CA LEU A 457 14.63 -22.42 0.95
C LEU A 457 13.09 -22.37 0.99
N PRO A 458 12.44 -22.90 2.04
CA PRO A 458 13.05 -23.61 3.17
C PRO A 458 13.24 -25.12 2.90
N LYS A 459 12.56 -25.69 1.90
CA LYS A 459 12.45 -27.14 1.67
C LYS A 459 13.73 -27.79 1.13
N GLY A 460 14.64 -26.98 0.59
CA GLY A 460 15.86 -27.37 -0.09
C GLY A 460 16.86 -28.06 0.82
N ILE A 461 16.92 -27.67 2.11
CA ILE A 461 17.80 -28.33 3.09
C ILE A 461 17.46 -29.81 3.18
N PHE A 462 16.17 -30.16 3.27
CA PHE A 462 15.69 -31.54 3.36
C PHE A 462 15.86 -32.32 2.05
N ARG A 463 15.84 -31.62 0.90
CA ARG A 463 16.02 -32.24 -0.42
C ARG A 463 17.47 -32.65 -0.71
N LEU A 464 18.43 -32.13 0.05
CA LEU A 464 19.84 -32.49 -0.10
C LEU A 464 20.15 -33.90 0.45
N GLY A 465 19.21 -34.54 1.17
CA GLY A 465 19.42 -35.88 1.75
C GLY A 465 20.57 -35.91 2.75
N LEU A 466 20.77 -34.81 3.49
CA LEU A 466 21.88 -34.69 4.43
C LEU A 466 21.63 -35.57 5.67
N PRO A 467 22.69 -36.07 6.32
CA PRO A 467 22.56 -36.63 7.66
C PRO A 467 21.81 -35.67 8.58
N LYS A 468 20.89 -36.20 9.42
CA LYS A 468 20.04 -35.39 10.31
C LYS A 468 20.81 -34.32 11.08
N ILE A 469 22.01 -34.65 11.58
CA ILE A 469 22.87 -33.71 12.31
C ILE A 469 23.19 -32.45 11.49
N LEU A 470 23.46 -32.61 10.19
CA LEU A 470 23.73 -31.48 9.29
C LEU A 470 22.44 -30.72 8.92
N GLU A 471 21.32 -31.41 8.77
CA GLU A 471 20.01 -30.76 8.58
C GLU A 471 19.63 -29.89 9.79
N MET A 472 19.79 -30.43 10.99
CA MET A 472 19.57 -29.71 12.26
C MET A 472 20.43 -28.46 12.32
N TYR A 473 21.70 -28.60 11.97
CA TYR A 473 22.65 -27.49 11.98
C TYR A 473 22.34 -26.41 10.91
N LEU A 474 21.84 -26.78 9.73
CA LEU A 474 21.43 -25.81 8.71
C LEU A 474 20.10 -25.12 9.02
N ASN A 475 19.27 -25.72 9.87
CA ASN A 475 18.00 -25.17 10.33
C ASN A 475 18.21 -24.23 11.52
N LEU A 476 17.85 -22.95 11.36
CA LEU A 476 18.01 -21.93 12.41
C LEU A 476 17.15 -22.20 13.66
N GLU A 477 16.10 -23.00 13.55
CA GLU A 477 15.17 -23.34 14.62
C GLU A 477 15.79 -24.26 15.71
N TRP A 478 16.87 -24.99 15.39
CA TRP A 478 17.36 -26.10 16.24
C TRP A 478 18.67 -25.77 16.98
N ASP A 479 19.24 -24.58 16.78
CA ASP A 479 20.36 -24.04 17.57
C ASP A 479 19.84 -23.48 18.92
N LYS A 480 19.29 -24.33 19.79
CA LYS A 480 18.92 -23.93 21.17
C LYS A 480 20.11 -23.96 22.11
#